data_AF-A0A2K3N8W2-F1
#
_entry.id   AF-A0A2K3N8W2-F1
#
_cell.length_a   1.000
_cell.length_b   1.000
_cell.length_c   1.000
_cell.angle_alpha   90.00
_cell.angle_beta   90.00
_cell.angle_gamma   90.00
#
_symmetry.space_group_name_H-M   'P 1'
#
loop_
_entity.id
_entity.type
_entity.pdbx_description
1 polymer ?
#
loop_
_entity_poly.entity_id
_entity_poly.type
_entity_poly.pdbx_seq_one_letter_code
_entity_poly.pdbx_strand_id
1 'polypeptide(L)'
;MIDDDAYDVEDPSSFPMVLVQIPMCNEREVYSQSIGAACQLDWPKDRILVQVLDDSDDANLQMLIKDEVSSWKEKGVNIVYRHRLIRTGYKAGNLKSAMSCDYVKDYEFVAIFDADFQPNPDYLKLTIPHFKD
;
A
#
# COMPACT_ATOMS: atom_id res chain seq x y z
N MET A 1 20.88 7.13 -26.73
CA MET A 1 20.88 5.78 -26.15
C MET A 1 19.45 5.53 -25.74
N ILE A 2 18.85 4.48 -26.29
CA ILE A 2 17.42 4.20 -26.21
C ILE A 2 17.16 3.57 -24.84
N ASP A 3 16.12 4.05 -24.14
CA ASP A 3 15.63 3.54 -22.86
C ASP A 3 15.47 2.01 -22.88
N ASP A 4 16.20 1.30 -22.02
CA ASP A 4 16.16 -0.18 -21.92
C ASP A 4 15.45 -0.68 -20.65
N ASP A 5 14.86 0.23 -19.84
CA ASP A 5 14.25 -0.10 -18.53
C ASP A 5 12.78 0.35 -18.38
N ALA A 6 12.09 0.65 -19.48
CA ALA A 6 10.67 0.96 -19.43
C ALA A 6 9.88 -0.35 -19.33
N TYR A 7 9.13 -0.56 -18.24
CA TYR A 7 8.15 -1.64 -18.14
C TYR A 7 7.31 -1.70 -19.40
N ASP A 8 7.14 -2.89 -19.97
CA ASP A 8 6.25 -3.06 -21.10
C ASP A 8 4.82 -2.90 -20.60
N VAL A 9 4.22 -1.75 -20.88
CA VAL A 9 2.85 -1.42 -20.46
C VAL A 9 1.84 -2.39 -21.11
N GLU A 10 2.22 -3.03 -22.21
CA GLU A 10 1.43 -4.05 -22.90
C GLU A 10 1.60 -5.46 -22.28
N ASP A 11 2.64 -5.67 -21.47
CA ASP A 11 2.87 -6.92 -20.71
C ASP A 11 2.93 -6.67 -19.19
N PRO A 12 1.79 -6.82 -18.49
CA PRO A 12 1.70 -6.72 -17.03
C PRO A 12 2.64 -7.66 -16.28
N SER A 13 3.16 -8.73 -16.91
CA SER A 13 4.10 -9.66 -16.28
C SER A 13 5.51 -9.11 -16.14
N SER A 14 5.84 -8.04 -16.86
CA SER A 14 7.10 -7.30 -16.69
C SER A 14 7.17 -6.48 -15.38
N PHE A 15 6.01 -6.26 -14.75
CA PHE A 15 5.89 -5.54 -13.47
C PHE A 15 6.02 -6.52 -12.29
N PRO A 16 6.96 -6.29 -11.35
CA PRO A 16 7.07 -7.11 -10.16
C PRO A 16 5.86 -6.91 -9.23
N MET A 17 5.63 -7.88 -8.36
CA MET A 17 4.58 -7.80 -7.35
C MET A 17 4.96 -6.80 -6.25
N VAL A 18 4.12 -5.78 -6.01
CA VAL A 18 4.38 -4.71 -5.03
C VAL A 18 3.34 -4.68 -3.92
N LEU A 19 3.79 -4.75 -2.68
CA LEU A 19 2.97 -4.49 -1.50
C LEU A 19 3.18 -3.04 -1.05
N VAL A 20 2.10 -2.26 -0.99
CA VAL A 20 2.10 -0.91 -0.45
C VAL A 20 1.49 -0.93 0.95
N GLN A 21 2.22 -0.43 1.95
CA GLN A 21 1.75 -0.37 3.33
C GLN A 21 1.56 1.06 3.80
N ILE A 22 0.42 1.31 4.42
CA ILE A 22 0.08 2.61 5.02
C ILE A 22 -0.20 2.39 6.52
N PRO A 23 0.82 2.47 7.39
CA PRO A 23 0.62 2.48 8.83
C PRO A 23 -0.08 3.75 9.30
N MET A 24 -1.18 3.58 10.03
CA MET A 24 -2.03 4.63 10.59
C MET A 24 -2.20 4.41 12.10
N CYS A 25 -2.15 5.48 12.88
CA CYS A 25 -2.51 5.61 14.29
C CYS A 25 -3.17 7.00 14.56
N ASN A 26 -4.49 7.04 14.60
CA ASN A 26 -5.33 8.22 14.92
C ASN A 26 -5.31 9.39 13.91
N GLU A 27 -5.08 9.13 12.61
CA GLU A 27 -4.99 10.15 11.55
C GLU A 27 -6.34 10.49 10.89
N ARG A 28 -7.26 11.04 11.68
CA ARG A 28 -8.60 11.43 11.22
C ARG A 28 -8.62 12.40 10.03
N GLU A 29 -7.63 13.28 9.91
CA GLU A 29 -7.64 14.35 8.91
C GLU A 29 -7.07 13.92 7.56
N VAL A 30 -6.21 12.90 7.53
CA VAL A 30 -5.39 12.57 6.35
C VAL A 30 -5.63 11.15 5.82
N TYR A 31 -6.31 10.27 6.57
CA TYR A 31 -6.50 8.86 6.17
C TYR A 31 -7.07 8.71 4.75
N SER A 32 -8.08 9.50 4.39
CA SER A 32 -8.75 9.39 3.08
C SER A 32 -7.83 9.83 1.93
N GLN A 33 -7.05 10.89 2.13
CA GLN A 33 -6.11 11.39 1.12
C GLN A 33 -4.94 10.42 0.94
N SER A 34 -4.40 9.87 2.03
CA SER A 34 -3.29 8.92 1.97
C SER A 34 -3.71 7.58 1.33
N ILE A 35 -4.86 7.02 1.73
CA ILE A 35 -5.41 5.82 1.08
C ILE A 35 -5.70 6.10 -0.39
N GLY A 36 -6.33 7.23 -0.70
CA GLY A 36 -6.62 7.63 -2.08
C GLY A 36 -5.38 7.71 -2.95
N ALA A 37 -4.32 8.37 -2.48
CA ALA A 37 -3.07 8.51 -3.21
C ALA A 37 -2.40 7.15 -3.46
N ALA A 38 -2.34 6.27 -2.46
CA ALA A 38 -1.81 4.92 -2.63
C ALA A 38 -2.64 4.05 -3.59
N CYS A 39 -3.97 4.17 -3.56
CA CYS A 39 -4.87 3.47 -4.48
C CYS A 39 -4.79 3.97 -5.93
N GLN A 40 -4.22 5.17 -6.14
CA GLN A 40 -4.07 5.81 -7.45
C GLN A 40 -2.68 5.62 -8.06
N LEU A 41 -1.80 4.86 -7.41
CA LEU A 41 -0.51 4.50 -7.98
C LEU A 41 -0.70 3.82 -9.34
N ASP A 42 0.06 4.28 -10.32
CA ASP A 42 0.05 3.80 -11.69
C ASP A 42 0.85 2.49 -11.76
N TRP A 43 0.18 1.41 -11.35
CA TRP A 43 0.70 0.05 -11.35
C TRP A 43 -0.42 -0.93 -11.75
N PRO A 44 -0.10 -2.06 -12.41
CA PRO A 44 -1.12 -3.05 -12.75
C PRO A 44 -1.84 -3.54 -11.49
N LYS A 45 -3.18 -3.53 -11.53
CA LYS A 45 -4.04 -3.79 -10.36
C LYS A 45 -3.88 -5.20 -9.77
N ASP A 46 -3.49 -6.15 -10.60
CA ASP A 46 -3.18 -7.53 -10.24
C ASP A 46 -1.75 -7.70 -9.70
N ARG A 47 -0.90 -6.68 -9.87
CA ARG A 47 0.51 -6.65 -9.42
C ARG A 47 0.76 -5.74 -8.23
N ILE A 48 -0.28 -5.10 -7.69
CA ILE A 48 -0.21 -4.27 -6.49
C ILE A 48 -1.21 -4.74 -5.43
N LEU A 49 -0.82 -4.64 -4.16
CA LEU A 49 -1.74 -4.72 -3.02
C LEU A 49 -1.51 -3.53 -2.10
N VAL A 50 -2.57 -2.78 -1.83
CA VAL A 50 -2.55 -1.73 -0.81
C VAL A 50 -2.98 -2.33 0.53
N GLN A 51 -2.22 -2.09 1.58
CA GLN A 51 -2.46 -2.61 2.91
C GLN A 51 -2.50 -1.44 3.91
N VAL A 52 -3.69 -1.14 4.41
CA VAL A 52 -3.90 -0.16 5.47
C VAL A 52 -3.75 -0.85 6.81
N LEU A 53 -2.79 -0.38 7.62
CA LEU A 53 -2.45 -0.95 8.91
C LEU A 53 -2.82 0.02 10.03
N ASP A 54 -3.97 -0.18 10.65
CA ASP A 54 -4.57 0.75 11.60
C ASP A 54 -4.35 0.32 13.07
N ASP A 55 -3.61 1.13 13.82
CA ASP A 55 -3.34 1.00 15.26
C ASP A 55 -4.21 1.98 16.11
N SER A 56 -5.23 2.62 15.51
CA SER A 56 -6.13 3.58 16.19
C SER A 56 -6.98 2.91 17.26
N ASP A 57 -7.28 3.61 18.35
CA ASP A 57 -8.16 3.15 19.43
C ASP A 57 -9.57 3.79 19.40
N ASP A 58 -9.78 4.76 18.50
CA ASP A 58 -11.08 5.38 18.23
C ASP A 58 -11.93 4.54 17.26
N ALA A 59 -12.98 3.89 17.78
CA ALA A 59 -13.88 3.06 17.00
C ALA A 59 -14.58 3.80 15.84
N ASN A 60 -14.87 5.10 15.99
CA ASN A 60 -15.48 5.88 14.91
C ASN A 60 -14.47 6.08 13.77
N LEU A 61 -13.21 6.35 14.10
CA LEU A 61 -12.15 6.48 13.10
C LEU A 61 -11.87 5.15 12.39
N GLN A 62 -11.81 4.04 13.13
CA GLN A 62 -11.67 2.70 12.54
C GLN A 62 -12.77 2.41 11.52
N MET A 63 -14.01 2.79 11.82
CA MET A 63 -15.15 2.62 10.91
C MET A 63 -14.97 3.46 9.63
N LEU A 64 -14.58 4.73 9.77
CA LEU A 64 -14.32 5.61 8.61
C LEU A 64 -13.21 5.07 7.70
N ILE A 65 -12.10 4.61 8.27
CA ILE A 65 -10.98 4.02 7.51
C ILE A 65 -11.46 2.74 6.79
N LYS A 66 -12.23 1.89 7.48
CA LYS A 66 -12.77 0.66 6.91
C LYS A 66 -13.76 0.93 5.77
N ASP A 67 -14.59 1.96 5.89
CA ASP A 67 -15.53 2.38 4.85
C ASP A 67 -14.79 2.90 3.61
N GLU A 68 -13.75 3.72 3.82
CA GLU A 68 -12.88 4.21 2.73
C GLU A 68 -12.24 3.04 1.97
N VAL A 69 -11.63 2.08 2.70
CA VAL A 69 -11.04 0.87 2.12
C VAL A 69 -12.08 0.06 1.34
N SER A 70 -13.30 -0.09 1.88
CA SER A 70 -14.38 -0.82 1.21
C SER A 70 -14.78 -0.14 -0.09
N SER A 71 -14.85 1.20 -0.11
CA SER A 71 -15.18 1.97 -1.31
C SER A 71 -14.14 1.79 -2.43
N TRP A 72 -12.85 1.69 -2.09
CA TRP A 72 -11.79 1.43 -3.06
C TRP A 72 -11.80 -0.01 -3.56
N LYS A 73 -12.12 -0.95 -2.69
CA LYS A 73 -12.31 -2.35 -3.07
C LYS A 73 -13.45 -2.52 -4.08
N GLU A 74 -14.57 -1.81 -3.88
CA GLU A 74 -15.69 -1.80 -4.84
C GLU A 74 -15.32 -1.19 -6.20
N LYS A 75 -14.36 -0.25 -6.24
CA LYS A 75 -13.77 0.28 -7.48
C LYS A 75 -12.77 -0.68 -8.15
N GLY A 76 -12.60 -1.88 -7.58
CA GLY A 76 -11.71 -2.92 -8.11
C GLY A 76 -10.23 -2.70 -7.78
N VAL A 77 -9.91 -1.92 -6.75
CA VAL A 77 -8.53 -1.84 -6.22
C VAL A 77 -8.29 -3.02 -5.31
N ASN A 78 -7.12 -3.65 -5.44
CA ASN A 78 -6.68 -4.68 -4.51
C ASN A 78 -6.18 -4.02 -3.22
N ILE A 79 -7.07 -3.88 -2.24
CA ILE A 79 -6.79 -3.22 -0.96
C ILE A 79 -7.33 -4.04 0.21
N VAL A 80 -6.58 -4.06 1.31
CA VAL A 80 -6.95 -4.71 2.56
C VAL A 80 -6.77 -3.79 3.76
N TYR A 81 -7.75 -3.82 4.67
CA TYR A 81 -7.67 -3.17 5.98
C TYR A 81 -7.25 -4.19 7.03
N ARG A 82 -6.33 -3.80 7.92
CA ARG A 82 -5.97 -4.58 9.10
C ARG A 82 -5.88 -3.70 10.33
N HIS A 83 -6.56 -4.13 11.39
CA HIS A 83 -6.46 -3.53 12.71
C HIS A 83 -5.67 -4.43 13.65
N ARG A 84 -4.82 -3.85 14.50
CA ARG A 84 -4.04 -4.58 15.50
C ARG A 84 -4.49 -4.23 16.92
N LEU A 85 -5.04 -5.22 17.62
CA LEU A 85 -5.47 -5.09 19.02
C LEU A 85 -4.32 -5.00 20.04
N ILE A 86 -3.10 -5.47 19.71
CA ILE A 86 -1.96 -5.53 20.64
C ILE A 86 -0.77 -4.74 20.09
N ARG A 87 -0.51 -3.58 20.69
CA ARG A 87 0.65 -2.72 20.39
C ARG A 87 1.93 -3.33 20.96
N THR A 88 2.57 -4.24 20.24
CA THR A 88 3.96 -4.64 20.52
C THR A 88 4.87 -4.12 19.41
N GLY A 89 5.76 -3.19 19.71
CA GLY A 89 6.79 -2.70 18.80
C GLY A 89 6.45 -1.48 17.92
N TYR A 90 5.35 -0.76 18.16
CA TYR A 90 4.96 0.46 17.42
C TYR A 90 5.02 0.26 15.89
N LYS A 91 5.51 1.24 15.10
CA LYS A 91 5.64 1.14 13.63
C LYS A 91 6.37 -0.14 13.19
N ALA A 92 7.52 -0.45 13.81
CA ALA A 92 8.31 -1.63 13.47
C ALA A 92 7.58 -2.96 13.75
N GLY A 93 6.75 -3.00 14.78
CA GLY A 93 5.91 -4.15 15.12
C GLY A 93 4.76 -4.36 14.14
N ASN A 94 4.18 -3.27 13.62
CA ASN A 94 3.10 -3.31 12.64
C ASN A 94 3.61 -3.86 11.30
N LEU A 95 4.76 -3.37 10.84
CA LEU A 95 5.46 -3.88 9.66
C LEU A 95 5.79 -5.37 9.82
N LYS A 96 6.39 -5.79 10.93
CA LYS A 96 6.74 -7.20 11.17
C LYS A 96 5.53 -8.14 11.17
N SER A 97 4.40 -7.71 11.76
CA SER A 97 3.17 -8.50 11.79
C SER A 97 2.45 -8.55 10.44
N ALA A 98 2.58 -7.51 9.63
CA ALA A 98 2.05 -7.51 8.27
C ALA A 98 2.86 -8.44 7.38
N MET A 99 4.19 -8.44 7.51
CA MET A 99 5.11 -9.32 6.77
C MET A 99 5.00 -10.81 7.11
N SER A 100 4.34 -11.17 8.21
CA SER A 100 4.13 -12.58 8.59
C SER A 100 2.92 -13.24 7.91
N CYS A 101 2.20 -12.52 7.04
CA CYS A 101 1.08 -13.08 6.31
C CYS A 101 1.57 -13.87 5.10
N ASP A 102 1.01 -15.05 4.85
CA ASP A 102 1.54 -15.94 3.82
C ASP A 102 1.51 -15.32 2.42
N TYR A 103 0.49 -14.52 2.09
CA TYR A 103 0.42 -13.82 0.80
C TYR A 103 1.52 -12.77 0.61
N VAL A 104 2.16 -12.27 1.69
CA VAL A 104 3.23 -11.26 1.55
C VAL A 104 4.46 -11.87 0.86
N LYS A 105 4.63 -13.19 0.96
CA LYS A 105 5.73 -13.92 0.29
C LYS A 105 5.63 -13.87 -1.23
N ASP A 106 4.45 -13.55 -1.76
CA ASP A 106 4.20 -13.43 -3.20
C ASP A 106 4.55 -12.02 -3.72
N TYR A 107 4.97 -11.09 -2.84
CA TYR A 107 5.36 -9.72 -3.21
C TYR A 107 6.88 -9.55 -3.17
N GLU A 108 7.43 -9.07 -4.28
CA GLU A 108 8.88 -8.88 -4.49
C GLU A 108 9.38 -7.60 -3.83
N PHE A 109 8.56 -6.54 -3.85
CA PHE A 109 8.87 -5.25 -3.25
C PHE A 109 7.82 -4.82 -2.24
N VAL A 110 8.28 -4.09 -1.22
CA VAL A 110 7.41 -3.45 -0.24
C VAL A 110 7.70 -1.96 -0.21
N ALA A 111 6.70 -1.14 -0.52
CA ALA A 111 6.73 0.30 -0.34
C ALA A 111 5.93 0.66 0.92
N ILE A 112 6.48 1.50 1.77
CA ILE A 112 5.83 1.93 3.02
C ILE A 112 5.67 3.45 2.95
N PHE A 113 4.44 3.93 3.08
CA PHE A 113 4.13 5.36 3.09
C PHE A 113 3.57 5.74 4.46
N ASP A 114 4.08 6.82 5.04
CA ASP A 114 3.48 7.39 6.24
C ASP A 114 2.06 7.92 5.93
N ALA A 115 1.18 7.94 6.93
CA ALA A 115 -0.24 8.29 6.79
C ALA A 115 -0.51 9.73 6.33
N ASP A 116 0.49 10.62 6.39
CA ASP A 116 0.43 11.99 5.89
C ASP A 116 1.10 12.15 4.51
N PHE A 117 1.69 11.07 3.98
CA PHE A 117 2.33 11.08 2.67
C PHE A 117 1.35 10.75 1.54
N GLN A 118 1.48 11.50 0.45
CA GLN A 118 0.67 11.35 -0.76
C GLN A 118 1.63 11.11 -1.93
N PRO A 119 1.94 9.84 -2.27
CA PRO A 119 2.83 9.55 -3.38
C PRO A 119 2.24 10.06 -4.70
N ASN A 120 3.10 10.55 -5.59
CA ASN A 120 2.69 10.77 -6.98
C ASN A 120 2.34 9.42 -7.64
N PRO A 121 1.39 9.39 -8.59
CA PRO A 121 0.98 8.15 -9.25
C PRO A 121 2.13 7.35 -9.87
N ASP A 122 3.16 8.03 -10.39
CA ASP A 122 4.32 7.45 -11.05
C ASP A 122 5.42 6.97 -10.07
N TYR A 123 5.23 7.11 -8.76
CA TYR A 123 6.25 6.83 -7.74
C TYR A 123 6.87 5.43 -7.90
N LEU A 124 6.07 4.38 -8.08
CA LEU A 124 6.58 3.01 -8.22
C LEU A 124 7.36 2.82 -9.51
N LYS A 125 6.92 3.44 -10.61
CA LYS A 125 7.62 3.39 -11.92
C LYS A 125 8.98 4.09 -11.84
N LEU A 126 9.09 5.16 -11.06
CA LEU A 126 10.35 5.88 -10.87
C LEU A 126 11.30 5.22 -9.88
N THR A 127 10.80 4.41 -8.95
CA THR A 127 11.62 3.87 -7.85
C THR A 127 12.04 2.42 -8.06
N ILE A 128 11.13 1.56 -8.52
CA ILE A 128 11.38 0.11 -8.62
C ILE A 128 12.48 -0.24 -9.63
N PRO A 129 12.59 0.38 -10.82
CA PRO A 129 13.67 0.06 -11.77
C PRO A 129 15.07 0.15 -11.17
N HIS A 130 15.30 1.03 -10.19
CA HIS A 130 16.59 1.15 -9.52
C HIS A 130 16.99 -0.06 -8.66
N PHE A 131 16.07 -1.01 -8.45
CA PHE A 131 16.32 -2.26 -7.74
C PHE A 131 16.36 -3.48 -8.68
N LYS A 132 16.12 -3.27 -9.99
CA LYS A 132 16.31 -4.30 -11.01
C LYS A 132 17.75 -4.19 -11.51
N ASP A 133 18.56 -5.22 -11.23
CA ASP A 133 19.90 -5.42 -11.81
C ASP A 133 19.81 -6.25 -13.10
#